data_AF-A0A349CYG7-F1
#
_entry.id   AF-A0A349CYG7-F1
#
_cell.length_a   1.000
_cell.length_b   1.000
_cell.length_c   1.000
_cell.angle_alpha   90.00
_cell.angle_beta   90.00
_cell.angle_gamma   90.00
#
_symmetry.space_group_name_H-M   'P 1'
#
loop_
_entity.id
_entity.type
_entity.pdbx_description
1 polymer ?
#
loop_
_entity_poly.entity_id
_entity_poly.type
_entity_poly.pdbx_seq_one_letter_code
_entity_poly.pdbx_strand_id
1 'polypeptide(L)'
;MSRLVMAPFAAAGLALEALGVAALVGWQIVALATGDTASTVSAVALAVLTAVGAVGLGAFAVAVHRGSSMARSGGIVAQVLILAVALGAATGEYAHPLTAAAIAVPAVVELVLLIVTAGQAARLAAADDGAAADDSV
;
A
#
# COMPACT_ATOMS: atom_id res chain seq x y z
N MET A 1 21.87 -1.66 -15.06
CA MET A 1 22.01 -1.06 -13.73
C MET A 1 20.77 -1.39 -12.89
N SER A 2 20.93 -2.32 -11.95
CA SER A 2 20.21 -2.44 -10.66
C SER A 2 18.69 -2.63 -10.58
N ARG A 3 18.14 -3.73 -11.12
CA ARG A 3 16.84 -4.30 -10.66
C ARG A 3 16.86 -4.66 -9.16
N LEU A 4 18.05 -4.83 -8.58
CA LEU A 4 18.28 -5.20 -7.19
C LEU A 4 18.20 -4.03 -6.19
N VAL A 5 18.26 -2.78 -6.65
CA VAL A 5 18.29 -1.61 -5.73
C VAL A 5 16.90 -1.08 -5.41
N MET A 6 15.87 -1.31 -6.24
CA MET A 6 14.53 -0.72 -6.05
C MET A 6 13.58 -1.54 -5.17
N ALA A 7 13.75 -2.85 -5.11
CA ALA A 7 12.96 -3.73 -4.23
C ALA A 7 13.04 -3.36 -2.72
N PRO A 8 14.21 -3.04 -2.15
CA PRO A 8 14.27 -2.62 -0.74
C PRO A 8 13.59 -1.28 -0.49
N PHE A 9 13.60 -0.33 -1.44
CA PHE A 9 12.92 0.95 -1.27
C PHE A 9 11.39 0.81 -1.28
N ALA A 10 10.84 -0.04 -2.15
CA ALA A 10 9.39 -0.32 -2.16
C ALA A 10 8.94 -1.03 -0.88
N ALA A 11 9.70 -2.02 -0.40
CA ALA A 11 9.41 -2.68 0.87
C ALA A 11 9.54 -1.72 2.08
N ALA A 12 10.53 -0.83 2.05
CA ALA A 12 10.73 0.18 3.10
C ALA A 12 9.59 1.22 3.12
N GLY A 13 9.11 1.65 1.95
CA GLY A 13 7.96 2.54 1.83
C GLY A 13 6.71 1.94 2.47
N LEU A 14 6.36 0.72 2.07
CA LEU A 14 5.18 0.03 2.58
C LEU A 14 5.30 -0.31 4.08
N ALA A 15 6.51 -0.62 4.57
CA ALA A 15 6.76 -0.80 5.99
C ALA A 15 6.60 0.51 6.79
N LEU A 16 7.00 1.65 6.22
CA LEU A 16 6.80 2.96 6.83
C LEU A 16 5.32 3.33 6.90
N GLU A 17 4.55 3.03 5.84
CA GLU A 17 3.10 3.23 5.85
C GLU A 17 2.42 2.34 6.89
N ALA A 18 2.81 1.07 6.99
CA ALA A 18 2.30 0.17 8.03
C ALA A 18 2.58 0.70 9.44
N LEU A 19 3.77 1.28 9.67
CA LEU A 19 4.11 1.93 10.94
C LEU A 19 3.26 3.17 11.20
N GLY A 20 3.00 3.99 10.17
CA GLY A 20 2.12 5.15 10.27
C GLY A 20 0.68 4.76 10.66
N VAL A 21 0.13 3.73 10.01
CA VAL A 21 -1.21 3.20 10.34
C VAL A 21 -1.21 2.56 11.74
N ALA A 22 -0.14 1.85 12.14
CA ALA A 22 -0.02 1.30 13.49
C ALA A 22 0.06 2.39 14.57
N ALA A 23 0.75 3.50 14.31
CA ALA A 23 0.78 4.65 15.21
C ALA A 23 -0.62 5.28 15.38
N LEU A 24 -1.41 5.35 14.30
CA LEU A 24 -2.81 5.75 14.34
C LEU A 24 -3.69 4.81 15.18
N VAL A 25 -3.43 3.50 15.16
CA VAL A 25 -4.10 2.55 16.06
C VAL A 25 -3.73 2.86 17.52
N GLY A 26 -2.45 3.08 17.81
CA GLY A 26 -1.99 3.46 19.14
C GLY A 26 -2.65 4.74 19.64
N TRP A 27 -2.75 5.76 18.78
CA TRP A 27 -3.47 7.00 19.09
C TRP A 27 -4.94 6.76 19.42
N GLN A 28 -5.65 5.96 18.61
CA GLN A 28 -7.06 5.65 18.85
C GLN A 28 -7.28 4.90 20.17
N ILE A 29 -6.35 4.01 20.55
CA ILE A 29 -6.39 3.33 21.86
C ILE A 29 -6.23 4.33 23.00
N VAL A 30 -5.32 5.30 22.88
CA VAL A 30 -5.15 6.37 23.87
C VAL A 30 -6.42 7.22 23.98
N ALA A 31 -7.00 7.64 22.86
CA ALA A 31 -8.23 8.43 22.84
C ALA A 31 -9.42 7.69 23.48
N LEU A 32 -9.55 6.38 23.23
CA LEU A 32 -10.53 5.52 23.90
C LEU A 32 -10.28 5.42 25.40
N ALA A 33 -9.02 5.30 25.83
CA ALA A 33 -8.64 5.20 27.22
C ALA A 33 -8.83 6.51 28.00
N THR A 34 -8.66 7.66 27.35
CA THR A 34 -8.87 8.98 27.95
C THR A 34 -10.32 9.45 27.88
N GLY A 35 -11.19 8.72 27.18
CA GLY A 35 -12.58 9.12 26.96
C GLY A 35 -12.75 10.27 25.98
N ASP A 36 -11.70 10.64 25.24
CA ASP A 36 -11.68 11.73 24.27
C ASP A 36 -12.25 11.26 22.91
N THR A 37 -13.50 10.78 22.96
CA THR A 37 -14.21 10.27 21.79
C THR A 37 -15.68 10.69 21.85
N ALA A 38 -16.21 11.20 20.75
CA ALA A 38 -17.62 11.60 20.67
C ALA A 38 -18.59 10.42 20.78
N SER A 39 -18.17 9.22 20.34
CA SER A 39 -18.92 7.97 20.44
C SER A 39 -17.96 6.80 20.61
N THR A 40 -18.07 6.08 21.72
CA THR A 40 -17.25 4.90 22.02
C THR A 40 -17.44 3.80 20.97
N VAL A 41 -18.68 3.61 20.49
CA VAL A 41 -18.99 2.58 19.48
C VAL A 41 -18.28 2.88 18.17
N SER A 42 -18.39 4.11 17.66
CA SER A 42 -17.71 4.50 16.42
C SER A 42 -16.19 4.48 16.58
N ALA A 43 -15.68 4.90 17.73
CA ALA A 43 -14.24 4.89 18.00
C ALA A 43 -13.66 3.47 18.03
N VAL A 44 -14.36 2.51 18.66
CA VAL A 44 -13.94 1.09 18.62
C VAL A 44 -14.01 0.53 17.20
N ALA A 45 -15.08 0.83 16.45
CA ALA A 45 -15.21 0.39 15.06
C ALA A 45 -14.07 0.90 14.18
N LEU A 46 -13.71 2.19 14.31
CA LEU A 46 -12.59 2.80 13.60
C LEU A 46 -11.24 2.21 14.03
N ALA A 47 -11.04 1.97 15.33
CA ALA A 47 -9.81 1.36 15.83
C ALA A 47 -9.59 -0.04 15.25
N VAL A 48 -10.64 -0.87 15.23
CA VAL A 48 -10.59 -2.23 14.65
C VAL A 48 -10.34 -2.16 13.15
N LEU A 49 -11.07 -1.31 12.41
CA LEU A 49 -10.88 -1.16 10.97
C LEU A 49 -9.46 -0.70 10.63
N THR A 50 -8.93 0.26 11.40
CA THR A 50 -7.57 0.76 11.23
C THR A 50 -6.54 -0.33 11.52
N ALA A 51 -6.75 -1.13 12.56
CA ALA A 51 -5.87 -2.25 12.90
C ALA A 51 -5.84 -3.32 11.80
N VAL A 52 -6.99 -3.64 11.21
CA VAL A 52 -7.06 -4.54 10.04
C VAL A 52 -6.29 -3.95 8.86
N GLY A 53 -6.43 -2.64 8.61
CA GLY A 53 -5.64 -1.93 7.59
C GLY A 53 -4.12 -2.03 7.84
N ALA A 54 -3.67 -1.82 9.08
CA ALA A 54 -2.26 -1.93 9.46
C ALA A 54 -1.71 -3.35 9.23
N VAL A 55 -2.47 -4.38 9.64
CA VAL A 55 -2.09 -5.78 9.43
C VAL A 55 -2.04 -6.11 7.93
N GLY A 56 -3.00 -5.62 7.15
CA GLY A 56 -3.01 -5.78 5.69
C GLY A 56 -1.78 -5.17 5.03
N LEU A 57 -1.45 -3.92 5.35
CA LEU A 57 -0.24 -3.25 4.84
C LEU A 57 1.03 -3.99 5.25
N GLY A 58 1.14 -4.40 6.51
CA GLY A 58 2.28 -5.19 7.01
C GLY A 58 2.44 -6.53 6.28
N ALA A 59 1.34 -7.24 6.01
CA ALA A 59 1.35 -8.48 5.24
C ALA A 59 1.81 -8.25 3.79
N PHE A 60 1.39 -7.15 3.15
CA PHE A 60 1.86 -6.78 1.81
C PHE A 60 3.34 -6.36 1.81
N ALA A 61 3.83 -5.62 2.82
CA ALA A 61 5.24 -5.29 2.97
C ALA A 61 6.12 -6.54 3.04
N VAL A 62 5.69 -7.55 3.82
CA VAL A 62 6.35 -8.85 3.90
C VAL A 62 6.28 -9.59 2.56
N ALA A 63 5.15 -9.56 1.86
CA ALA A 63 5.01 -10.21 0.56
C ALA A 63 5.92 -9.59 -0.52
N VAL A 64 6.02 -8.26 -0.55
CA VAL A 64 6.93 -7.49 -1.42
C VAL A 64 8.37 -7.80 -1.09
N HIS A 65 8.73 -7.81 0.19
CA HIS A 65 10.08 -8.16 0.63
C HIS A 65 10.49 -9.59 0.23
N ARG A 66 9.54 -10.52 0.16
CA ARG A 66 9.77 -11.92 -0.24
C ARG A 66 9.83 -12.14 -1.75
N GLY A 67 9.72 -11.09 -2.58
CA GLY A 67 9.85 -11.20 -4.04
C GLY A 67 8.80 -12.09 -4.72
N SER A 68 7.67 -12.32 -4.06
CA SER A 68 6.62 -13.23 -4.52
C SER A 68 5.93 -12.69 -5.76
N SER A 69 5.60 -13.56 -6.73
CA SER A 69 4.77 -13.19 -7.88
C SER A 69 3.37 -12.68 -7.47
N MET A 70 2.88 -13.13 -6.31
CA MET A 70 1.64 -12.66 -5.67
C MET A 70 1.77 -11.27 -5.02
N ALA A 71 2.99 -10.75 -4.83
CA ALA A 71 3.21 -9.43 -4.24
C ALA A 71 2.78 -8.29 -5.18
N ARG A 72 2.77 -8.52 -6.50
CA ARG A 72 2.42 -7.51 -7.50
C ARG A 72 0.93 -7.20 -7.53
N SER A 73 0.08 -8.23 -7.57
CA SER A 73 -1.37 -8.04 -7.50
C SER A 73 -1.80 -7.52 -6.13
N GLY A 74 -1.17 -7.99 -5.06
CA GLY A 74 -1.38 -7.49 -3.71
C GLY A 74 -1.05 -6.02 -3.53
N GLY A 75 0.11 -5.58 -4.02
CA GLY A 75 0.54 -4.18 -3.96
C GLY A 75 -0.38 -3.25 -4.75
N ILE A 76 -0.79 -3.62 -5.97
CA ILE A 76 -1.73 -2.81 -6.76
C ILE A 76 -3.08 -2.67 -6.04
N VAL A 77 -3.58 -3.76 -5.47
CA VAL A 77 -4.84 -3.73 -4.68
C VAL A 77 -4.70 -2.82 -3.46
N ALA A 78 -3.59 -2.91 -2.72
CA ALA A 78 -3.34 -2.03 -1.57
C ALA A 78 -3.35 -0.56 -1.97
N GLN A 79 -2.69 -0.21 -3.08
CA GLN A 79 -2.64 1.17 -3.56
C GLN A 79 -4.01 1.69 -4.00
N VAL A 80 -4.82 0.88 -4.68
CA VAL A 80 -6.19 1.26 -5.04
C VAL A 80 -7.05 1.48 -3.78
N LEU A 81 -6.88 0.65 -2.76
CA LEU A 81 -7.58 0.83 -1.48
C LEU A 81 -7.15 2.11 -0.76
N ILE A 82 -5.85 2.42 -0.73
CA ILE A 82 -5.33 3.67 -0.15
C ILE A 82 -5.86 4.89 -0.92
N LEU A 83 -5.93 4.83 -2.25
CA LEU A 83 -6.51 5.91 -3.06
C LEU A 83 -8.01 6.07 -2.82
N ALA A 84 -8.74 4.98 -2.61
CA ALA A 84 -10.15 5.04 -2.23
C ALA A 84 -10.33 5.72 -0.85
N VAL A 85 -9.43 5.45 0.11
CA VAL A 85 -9.40 6.14 1.41
C VAL A 85 -9.09 7.62 1.24
N ALA A 86 -8.10 7.98 0.42
CA ALA A 86 -7.75 9.37 0.12
C ALA A 86 -8.92 10.13 -0.50
N LEU A 87 -9.65 9.50 -1.43
CA LEU A 87 -10.86 10.06 -2.02
C LEU A 87 -11.94 10.29 -0.96
N GLY A 88 -12.17 9.31 -0.08
CA GLY A 88 -13.08 9.47 1.06
C GLY A 88 -12.67 10.60 2.01
N ALA A 89 -11.38 10.80 2.24
CA ALA A 89 -10.86 11.92 3.03
C ALA A 89 -11.02 13.28 2.30
N ALA A 90 -11.09 13.29 0.97
CA ALA A 90 -11.32 14.51 0.17
C ALA A 90 -12.79 14.89 0.06
N THR A 91 -13.71 13.92 0.07
CA THR A 91 -15.13 14.14 -0.25
C THR A 91 -16.10 13.82 0.90
N GLY A 92 -15.61 13.22 1.99
CA GLY A 92 -16.42 12.81 3.13
C GLY A 92 -16.97 13.97 3.96
N GLU A 93 -17.82 13.63 4.95
CA GLU A 93 -18.46 14.60 5.86
C GLU A 93 -17.46 15.51 6.59
N TYR A 94 -16.26 14.98 6.88
CA TYR A 94 -15.14 15.70 7.48
C TYR A 94 -13.99 15.90 6.48
N ALA A 95 -14.32 16.28 5.24
CA ALA A 95 -13.35 16.45 4.17
C ALA A 95 -12.16 17.33 4.59
N HIS A 96 -10.95 16.81 4.39
CA HIS A 96 -9.71 17.52 4.66
C HIS A 96 -8.76 17.37 3.47
N PRO A 97 -8.77 18.34 2.52
CA PRO A 97 -8.06 18.22 1.25
C PRO A 97 -6.56 17.99 1.40
N LEU A 98 -5.93 18.59 2.42
CA LEU A 98 -4.51 18.40 2.70
C LEU A 98 -4.20 16.99 3.20
N THR A 99 -5.04 16.43 4.08
CA THR A 99 -4.90 15.04 4.54
C THR A 99 -5.12 14.06 3.39
N ALA A 100 -6.12 14.31 2.55
CA ALA A 100 -6.34 13.52 1.34
C ALA A 100 -5.14 13.55 0.40
N ALA A 101 -4.53 14.72 0.18
CA ALA A 101 -3.34 14.85 -0.65
C ALA A 101 -2.12 14.12 -0.02
N ALA A 102 -1.94 14.24 1.30
CA ALA A 102 -0.87 13.55 2.03
C ALA A 102 -0.97 12.02 1.94
N ILE A 103 -2.19 11.47 1.84
CA ILE A 103 -2.44 10.04 1.62
C ILE A 103 -2.29 9.67 0.13
N ALA A 104 -2.82 10.49 -0.78
CA ALA A 104 -2.86 10.17 -2.20
C ALA A 104 -1.49 10.21 -2.88
N VAL A 105 -0.65 11.20 -2.55
CA VAL A 105 0.66 11.40 -3.19
C VAL A 105 1.58 10.17 -3.10
N PRO A 106 1.86 9.61 -1.91
CA PRO A 106 2.70 8.41 -1.81
C PRO A 106 2.06 7.22 -2.53
N ALA A 107 0.73 7.07 -2.43
CA ALA A 107 0.02 5.97 -3.05
C ALA A 107 0.09 5.97 -4.58
N VAL A 108 -0.03 7.15 -5.20
CA VAL A 108 0.14 7.32 -6.65
C VAL A 108 1.58 6.99 -7.06
N VAL A 109 2.56 7.48 -6.33
CA VAL A 109 3.99 7.24 -6.64
C VAL A 109 4.29 5.75 -6.63
N GLU A 110 3.85 5.04 -5.59
CA GLU A 110 4.10 3.61 -5.45
C GLU A 110 3.31 2.78 -6.46
N LEU A 111 2.05 3.15 -6.76
CA LEU A 111 1.26 2.51 -7.80
C LEU A 111 1.95 2.61 -9.17
N VAL A 112 2.46 3.79 -9.53
CA VAL A 112 3.18 4.00 -10.79
C VAL A 112 4.44 3.14 -10.85
N LEU A 113 5.23 3.11 -9.76
CA LEU A 113 6.42 2.27 -9.68
C LEU A 113 6.08 0.77 -9.83
N LEU A 114 5.02 0.30 -9.18
CA LEU A 114 4.54 -1.08 -9.30
C LEU A 114 4.10 -1.43 -10.73
N ILE A 115 3.36 -0.54 -11.40
CA ILE A 115 2.91 -0.74 -12.78
C ILE A 115 4.11 -0.78 -13.74
N VAL A 116 5.03 0.17 -13.63
CA VAL A 116 6.22 0.22 -14.50
C VAL A 116 7.06 -1.03 -14.33
N THR A 117 7.34 -1.45 -13.09
CA THR A 117 8.13 -2.66 -12.83
C THR A 117 7.45 -3.93 -13.33
N ALA A 118 6.13 -4.05 -13.19
CA ALA A 118 5.35 -5.16 -13.73
C ALA A 118 5.41 -5.22 -15.26
N GLY A 119 5.24 -4.08 -15.94
CA GLY A 119 5.33 -3.99 -17.40
C GLY A 119 6.72 -4.37 -17.93
N GLN A 120 7.78 -3.97 -17.23
CA GLN A 120 9.17 -4.32 -17.58
C GLN A 120 9.49 -5.81 -17.37
N ALA A 121 8.78 -6.50 -16.46
CA ALA A 121 8.94 -7.93 -16.27
C ALA A 121 8.23 -8.73 -17.38
N ALA A 122 7.00 -8.33 -17.74
CA ALA A 122 6.23 -8.98 -18.80
C ALA A 122 6.92 -8.89 -20.16
N ARG A 123 7.53 -7.73 -20.47
CA ARG A 123 8.28 -7.53 -21.73
C ARG A 123 9.53 -8.40 -21.83
N LEU A 124 10.23 -8.66 -20.72
CA LEU A 124 11.38 -9.54 -20.74
C LEU A 124 10.96 -11.00 -20.96
N ALA A 125 9.90 -11.47 -20.29
CA ALA A 125 9.40 -12.82 -20.51
C ALA A 125 8.99 -13.05 -21.97
N ALA A 126 8.31 -12.08 -22.59
CA ALA A 126 7.94 -12.14 -24.01
C ALA A 126 9.16 -12.13 -24.97
N ALA A 127 10.28 -11.51 -24.58
CA ALA A 127 11.50 -11.52 -25.37
C ALA A 127 12.24 -12.86 -25.28
N ASP A 128 12.28 -13.48 -24.10
CA ASP A 128 12.86 -14.82 -23.89
C ASP A 128 12.06 -15.89 -24.66
N ASP A 129 10.72 -15.83 -24.62
CA ASP A 129 9.84 -16.74 -25.38
C ASP A 129 10.04 -16.59 -26.91
N GLY A 130 10.25 -15.37 -27.39
CA GLY A 130 10.52 -15.09 -28.80
C GLY A 130 11.88 -15.60 -29.28
N ALA A 131 12.91 -15.50 -28.43
CA ALA A 131 14.25 -16.02 -28.73
C ALA A 131 14.28 -17.56 -28.74
N ALA A 132 13.58 -18.21 -27.80
CA ALA A 132 13.47 -19.66 -27.75
C ALA A 132 12.70 -20.25 -28.96
N ALA A 133 11.74 -19.48 -29.52
CA ALA A 133 11.05 -19.87 -30.74
C ALA A 133 11.96 -19.78 -31.98
N ASP A 134 12.82 -18.76 -32.06
CA ASP A 134 13.76 -18.56 -33.17
C ASP A 134 14.85 -19.65 -33.21
N ASP A 135 15.36 -20.07 -32.04
CA ASP A 135 16.36 -21.15 -31.90
C ASP A 135 15.82 -22.55 -32.27
N SER A 136 14.51 -22.71 -32.47
CA SER A 136 13.85 -23.98 -32.78
C SER A 136 13.52 -24.20 -34.27
N VAL A 137 13.89 -23.26 -35.13
CA VAL A 137 13.65 -23.25 -36.60
C VAL A 137 14.95 -23.48 -37.37
#